data_AF-A0A1U7LMN0-F1
#
_entry.id   AF-A0A1U7LMN0-F1
#
_cell.length_a   1.000
_cell.length_b   1.000
_cell.length_c   1.000
_cell.angle_alpha   90.00
_cell.angle_beta   90.00
_cell.angle_gamma   90.00
#
_symmetry.space_group_name_H-M   'P 1'
#
loop_
_entity.id
_entity.type
_entity.pdbx_description
1 polymer ?
#
loop_
_entity_poly.entity_id
_entity_poly.type
_entity_poly.pdbx_seq_one_letter_code
_entity_poly.pdbx_strand_id
1 'polypeptide(L)'
;MGIPKFYRWLSERYPTCSQLISFTHIPEFDNLYLDMNGIIHKWSHNEHSLQISEARMFINIFSYIEHLFEKIKPKKLFFLAIDGVAPRAKMNQQRRRRFRTAKNAEKARRKMILKGEDPPAEAPFDSNCITPGTEFMAKLSNHLRYFINKKITDDASWRGVVIVLSGHETPGEGEHKIMEYIRHA
;
A
#
# COMPACT_ATOMS: atom_id res chain seq x y z
N MET A 1 -1.85 -4.70 8.33
CA MET A 1 -1.45 -4.15 9.64
C MET A 1 -2.70 -4.05 10.51
N GLY A 2 -2.55 -3.71 11.80
CA GLY A 2 -3.68 -3.48 12.71
C GLY A 2 -3.69 -4.43 13.91
N ILE A 3 -4.22 -3.93 15.03
CA ILE A 3 -4.52 -4.75 16.20
C ILE A 3 -5.58 -5.77 15.76
N PRO A 4 -5.32 -7.09 15.83
CA PRO A 4 -6.26 -8.10 15.36
C PRO A 4 -7.65 -7.88 15.95
N LYS A 5 -8.67 -7.91 15.09
CA LYS A 5 -10.10 -7.71 15.46
C LYS A 5 -10.46 -6.34 16.03
N PHE A 6 -9.53 -5.38 16.15
CA PHE A 6 -9.83 -4.08 16.72
C PHE A 6 -10.84 -3.29 15.89
N TYR A 7 -10.69 -3.28 14.56
CA TYR A 7 -11.67 -2.67 13.65
C TYR A 7 -13.07 -3.29 13.85
N ARG A 8 -13.16 -4.63 13.88
CA ARG A 8 -14.42 -5.34 14.13
C ARG A 8 -15.03 -4.95 15.47
N TRP A 9 -14.24 -4.97 16.54
CA TRP A 9 -14.69 -4.57 17.88
C TRP A 9 -15.17 -3.12 17.92
N LEU A 10 -14.45 -2.20 17.26
CA LEU A 10 -14.81 -0.79 17.20
C LEU A 10 -16.14 -0.58 16.46
N SER A 11 -16.30 -1.21 15.29
CA SER A 11 -17.53 -1.12 14.50
C SER A 11 -18.74 -1.78 15.18
N GLU A 12 -18.54 -2.91 15.88
CA GLU A 12 -19.62 -3.55 16.66
C GLU A 12 -20.01 -2.71 17.88
N ARG A 13 -19.05 -2.05 18.52
CA ARG A 13 -19.28 -1.23 19.72
C ARG A 13 -19.83 0.17 19.40
N TYR A 14 -19.38 0.77 18.32
CA TYR A 14 -19.74 2.13 17.89
C TYR A 14 -20.20 2.11 16.42
N PRO A 15 -21.40 1.58 16.12
CA PRO A 15 -21.84 1.34 14.74
C PRO A 15 -21.93 2.60 13.89
N THR A 16 -22.06 3.77 14.51
CA THR A 16 -22.12 5.08 13.82
C THR A 16 -20.74 5.64 13.45
N CYS A 17 -19.64 5.03 13.87
CA CYS A 17 -18.29 5.51 13.52
C CYS A 17 -17.87 5.13 12.08
N SER A 18 -18.69 4.37 11.35
CA SER A 18 -18.38 3.92 10.00
C SER A 18 -19.61 4.03 9.12
N GLN A 19 -19.44 4.63 7.94
CA GLN A 19 -20.50 4.79 6.96
C GLN A 19 -19.99 4.29 5.61
N LEU A 20 -20.87 3.61 4.86
CA LEU A 20 -20.57 3.25 3.48
C LEU A 20 -20.52 4.53 2.64
N ILE A 21 -19.42 4.73 1.94
CA ILE A 21 -19.21 5.96 1.17
C ILE A 21 -20.15 5.97 -0.05
N SER A 22 -21.14 6.88 -0.06
CA SER A 22 -21.94 7.25 -1.23
C SER A 22 -21.36 8.51 -1.89
N PHE A 23 -21.37 8.59 -3.22
CA PHE A 23 -20.83 9.74 -3.98
C PHE A 23 -21.44 11.10 -3.60
N THR A 24 -22.64 11.12 -3.06
CA THR A 24 -23.39 12.36 -2.73
C THR A 24 -23.10 12.93 -1.35
N HIS A 25 -22.44 12.19 -0.45
CA HIS A 25 -22.30 12.55 0.97
C HIS A 25 -20.86 12.47 1.49
N ILE A 26 -19.85 12.63 0.62
CA ILE A 26 -18.45 12.72 1.07
C ILE A 26 -18.23 14.17 1.53
N PRO A 27 -17.87 14.40 2.81
CA PRO A 27 -17.48 15.74 3.26
C PRO A 27 -16.29 16.24 2.46
N GLU A 28 -16.12 17.56 2.41
CA GLU A 28 -14.94 18.14 1.79
C GLU A 28 -13.72 17.96 2.71
N PHE A 29 -12.58 17.59 2.13
CA PHE A 29 -11.33 17.41 2.86
C PHE A 29 -10.27 18.38 2.35
N ASP A 30 -9.53 19.01 3.26
CA ASP A 30 -8.35 19.78 2.91
C ASP A 30 -7.19 18.88 2.53
N ASN A 31 -6.93 17.85 3.35
CA ASN A 31 -5.73 17.04 3.27
C ASN A 31 -6.09 15.55 3.17
N LEU A 32 -5.50 14.85 2.19
CA LEU A 32 -5.58 13.40 2.05
C LEU A 32 -4.19 12.79 2.23
N TYR A 33 -4.07 11.82 3.13
CA TYR A 33 -2.84 11.08 3.41
C TYR A 33 -3.04 9.60 3.04
N LEU A 34 -2.13 9.05 2.24
CA LEU A 34 -2.15 7.65 1.82
C LEU A 34 -0.92 6.92 2.34
N ASP A 35 -1.15 5.87 3.14
CA ASP A 35 -0.16 4.82 3.36
C ASP A 35 -0.16 3.88 2.15
N MET A 36 0.89 4.00 1.33
CA MET A 36 1.05 3.27 0.08
C MET A 36 1.30 1.79 0.29
N ASN A 37 1.86 1.38 1.43
CA ASN A 37 2.22 -0.02 1.64
C ASN A 37 1.00 -0.92 1.70
N GLY A 38 -0.12 -0.42 2.21
CA GLY A 38 -1.41 -1.11 2.13
C GLY A 38 -1.87 -1.37 0.69
N ILE A 39 -1.70 -0.37 -0.19
CA ILE A 39 -2.10 -0.43 -1.61
C ILE A 39 -1.18 -1.39 -2.37
N ILE A 40 0.13 -1.28 -2.19
CA ILE A 40 1.13 -2.14 -2.87
C ILE A 40 0.89 -3.61 -2.49
N HIS A 41 0.68 -3.89 -1.20
CA HIS A 41 0.43 -5.25 -0.74
C HIS A 41 -0.89 -5.84 -1.24
N LYS A 42 -1.95 -5.03 -1.42
CA LYS A 42 -3.22 -5.50 -1.99
C LYS A 42 -3.04 -6.07 -3.39
N TRP A 43 -2.25 -5.39 -4.22
CA TRP A 43 -2.01 -5.80 -5.60
C TRP A 43 -0.88 -6.83 -5.74
N SER A 44 -0.15 -7.11 -4.65
CA SER A 44 0.83 -8.20 -4.59
C SER A 44 0.23 -9.55 -4.15
N HIS A 45 -0.98 -9.56 -3.58
CA HIS A 45 -1.67 -10.76 -3.12
C HIS A 45 -3.02 -10.86 -3.84
N ASN A 46 -3.07 -11.51 -5.01
CA ASN A 46 -4.33 -11.76 -5.69
C ASN A 46 -4.88 -13.13 -5.31
N GLU A 47 -6.14 -13.18 -4.85
CA GLU A 47 -6.85 -14.40 -4.46
C GLU A 47 -7.10 -15.36 -5.65
N HIS A 48 -6.94 -14.88 -6.88
CA HIS A 48 -7.30 -15.61 -8.10
C HIS A 48 -6.13 -16.28 -8.84
N SER A 49 -5.00 -16.57 -8.18
CA SER A 49 -3.91 -17.40 -8.72
C SER A 49 -3.25 -16.93 -10.05
N LEU A 50 -3.63 -15.78 -10.59
CA LEU A 50 -3.00 -15.21 -11.77
C LEU A 50 -1.77 -14.42 -11.35
N GLN A 51 -0.62 -14.84 -11.85
CA GLN A 51 0.62 -14.07 -11.73
C GLN A 51 0.44 -12.72 -12.41
N ILE A 52 0.78 -11.64 -11.69
CA ILE A 52 0.69 -10.28 -12.20
C ILE A 52 2.12 -9.81 -12.45
N SER A 53 2.39 -9.33 -13.67
CA SER A 53 3.67 -8.68 -13.98
C SER A 53 3.84 -7.39 -13.20
N GLU A 54 5.09 -6.99 -12.90
CA GLU A 54 5.38 -5.72 -12.21
C GLU A 54 4.71 -4.52 -12.89
N ALA A 55 4.75 -4.47 -14.22
CA ALA A 55 4.11 -3.41 -15.01
C ALA A 55 2.60 -3.34 -14.76
N ARG A 56 1.90 -4.49 -14.72
CA ARG A 56 0.47 -4.53 -14.44
C ARG A 56 0.18 -4.14 -12.99
N MET A 57 1.05 -4.53 -12.06
CA MET A 57 0.94 -4.12 -10.65
C MET A 57 1.04 -2.59 -10.51
N PHE A 58 1.99 -1.96 -11.20
CA PHE A 58 2.13 -0.49 -11.19
C PHE A 58 0.90 0.21 -11.77
N ILE A 59 0.35 -0.27 -12.89
CA ILE A 59 -0.89 0.26 -13.46
C ILE A 59 -2.03 0.18 -12.44
N ASN A 60 -2.23 -0.98 -11.80
CA ASN A 60 -3.29 -1.15 -10.81
C ASN A 60 -3.10 -0.23 -9.59
N ILE A 61 -1.86 -0.03 -9.14
CA ILE A 61 -1.53 0.92 -8.06
C ILE A 61 -1.92 2.34 -8.48
N PHE A 62 -1.53 2.79 -9.68
CA PHE A 62 -1.81 4.15 -10.17
C PHE A 62 -3.30 4.40 -10.35
N SER A 63 -4.03 3.47 -10.97
CA SER A 63 -5.48 3.56 -11.10
C SER A 63 -6.17 3.60 -9.75
N TYR A 64 -5.64 2.92 -8.73
CA TYR A 64 -6.21 2.97 -7.39
C TYR A 64 -5.93 4.30 -6.68
N ILE A 65 -4.72 4.86 -6.82
CA ILE A 65 -4.39 6.21 -6.32
C ILE A 65 -5.31 7.25 -6.94
N GLU A 66 -5.46 7.21 -8.26
CA GLU A 66 -6.35 8.11 -9.01
C GLU A 66 -7.79 7.99 -8.55
N HIS A 67 -8.30 6.76 -8.44
CA HIS A 67 -9.66 6.52 -7.94
C HIS A 67 -9.87 7.10 -6.53
N LEU A 68 -8.90 6.99 -5.63
CA LEU A 68 -8.98 7.59 -4.29
C LEU A 68 -8.94 9.11 -4.35
N PHE A 69 -8.07 9.69 -5.18
CA PHE A 69 -7.96 11.14 -5.35
C PHE A 69 -9.27 11.73 -5.90
N GLU A 70 -9.83 11.15 -6.96
CA GLU A 70 -11.10 11.58 -7.57
C GLU A 70 -12.29 11.43 -6.63
N LYS A 71 -12.27 10.41 -5.77
CA LYS A 71 -13.34 10.14 -4.82
C LYS A 71 -13.32 11.12 -3.63
N ILE A 72 -12.15 11.47 -3.12
CA ILE A 72 -12.00 12.30 -1.92
C ILE A 72 -11.86 13.79 -2.25
N LYS A 73 -11.21 14.13 -3.38
CA LYS A 73 -10.99 15.49 -3.87
C LYS A 73 -10.36 16.43 -2.81
N PRO A 74 -9.13 16.14 -2.35
CA PRO A 74 -8.47 17.00 -1.37
C PRO A 74 -8.26 18.42 -1.92
N LYS A 75 -8.50 19.44 -1.09
CA LYS A 75 -8.42 20.85 -1.51
C LYS A 75 -7.03 21.47 -1.41
N LYS A 76 -6.20 20.99 -0.49
CA LYS A 76 -4.91 21.62 -0.13
C LYS A 76 -3.74 20.67 -0.27
N LEU A 77 -3.81 19.47 0.30
CA LEU A 77 -2.68 18.54 0.36
C LEU A 77 -3.07 17.12 -0.09
N PHE A 78 -2.21 16.52 -0.89
CA PHE A 78 -2.22 15.09 -1.17
C PHE A 78 -0.85 14.47 -0.85
N PHE A 79 -0.78 13.74 0.26
CA PHE A 79 0.45 13.16 0.79
C PHE A 79 0.47 11.64 0.56
N LEU A 80 1.47 11.15 -0.17
CA LEU A 80 1.68 9.73 -0.41
C LEU A 80 2.92 9.25 0.35
N ALA A 81 2.74 8.31 1.27
CA ALA A 81 3.79 7.79 2.14
C ALA A 81 4.10 6.33 1.80
N ILE A 82 5.36 6.07 1.43
CA ILE A 82 5.90 4.71 1.26
C ILE A 82 6.78 4.40 2.48
N ASP A 83 6.76 3.18 3.01
CA ASP A 83 7.70 2.83 4.09
C ASP A 83 9.13 2.99 3.59
N GLY A 84 9.94 3.70 4.37
CA GLY A 84 11.40 3.67 4.30
C GLY A 84 11.98 2.73 5.36
N VAL A 85 13.25 2.95 5.69
CA VAL A 85 13.92 2.17 6.74
C VAL A 85 13.22 2.40 8.08
N ALA A 86 12.64 1.33 8.64
CA ALA A 86 11.86 1.37 9.87
C ALA A 86 12.73 1.18 11.13
N PRO A 87 12.24 1.56 12.33
CA PRO A 87 12.93 1.28 13.59
C PRO A 87 13.14 -0.21 13.85
N ARG A 88 14.17 -0.54 14.65
CA ARG A 88 14.56 -1.93 14.97
C ARG A 88 13.40 -2.78 15.51
N ALA A 89 12.51 -2.20 16.31
CA ALA A 89 11.34 -2.90 16.84
C ALA A 89 10.43 -3.42 15.72
N LYS A 90 10.09 -2.55 14.75
CA LYS A 90 9.30 -2.93 13.57
C LYS A 90 10.06 -3.90 12.68
N MET A 91 11.36 -3.69 12.45
CA MET A 91 12.19 -4.61 11.67
C MET A 91 12.15 -6.04 12.25
N ASN A 92 12.23 -6.18 13.57
CA ASN A 92 12.12 -7.50 14.22
C ASN A 92 10.74 -8.14 13.98
N GLN A 93 9.66 -7.35 14.07
CA GLN A 93 8.31 -7.82 13.78
C GLN A 93 8.15 -8.26 12.31
N GLN A 94 8.63 -7.45 11.37
CA GLN A 94 8.61 -7.75 9.94
C GLN A 94 9.44 -9.00 9.63
N ARG A 95 10.65 -9.13 10.20
CA ARG A 95 11.50 -10.32 10.06
C ARG A 95 10.79 -11.59 10.52
N ARG A 96 10.17 -11.57 11.73
CA ARG A 96 9.40 -12.72 12.25
C ARG A 96 8.24 -13.08 11.33
N ARG A 97 7.48 -12.09 10.84
CA ARG A 97 6.36 -12.29 9.92
C ARG A 97 6.83 -12.95 8.61
N ARG A 98 7.87 -12.41 7.97
CA ARG A 98 8.41 -12.92 6.70
C ARG A 98 8.93 -14.34 6.84
N PHE A 99 9.69 -14.62 7.91
CA PHE A 99 10.18 -15.97 8.21
C PHE A 99 9.03 -16.98 8.36
N ARG A 100 7.96 -16.60 9.09
CA ARG A 100 6.78 -17.46 9.25
C ARG A 100 6.07 -17.71 7.91
N THR A 101 5.91 -16.70 7.07
CA THR A 101 5.30 -16.85 5.74
C THR A 101 6.11 -17.81 4.87
N ALA A 102 7.43 -17.63 4.80
CA ALA A 102 8.31 -18.51 4.03
C ALA A 102 8.24 -19.97 4.52
N LYS A 103 8.30 -20.18 5.85
CA LYS A 103 8.17 -21.52 6.46
C LYS A 103 6.80 -22.15 6.19
N ASN A 104 5.72 -21.37 6.19
CA ASN A 104 4.39 -21.87 5.88
C ASN A 104 4.25 -22.25 4.40
N ALA A 105 4.80 -21.44 3.49
CA ALA A 105 4.82 -21.73 2.06
C ALA A 105 5.61 -23.02 1.76
N GLU A 106 6.78 -23.21 2.39
CA GLU A 106 7.57 -24.43 2.27
C GLU A 106 6.80 -25.67 2.78
N LYS A 107 6.15 -25.56 3.94
CA LYS A 107 5.30 -26.64 4.48
C LYS A 107 4.12 -26.96 3.56
N ALA A 108 3.47 -25.95 2.98
CA ALA A 108 2.37 -26.14 2.04
C ALA A 108 2.85 -26.87 0.78
N ARG A 109 3.98 -26.44 0.20
CA ARG A 109 4.60 -27.09 -0.95
C ARG A 109 4.95 -28.56 -0.67
N ARG A 110 5.54 -28.86 0.48
CA ARG A 110 5.83 -30.26 0.88
C ARG A 110 4.56 -31.11 0.98
N LYS A 111 3.47 -30.54 1.51
CA LYS A 111 2.17 -31.24 1.59
C LYS A 111 1.56 -31.52 0.22
N MET A 112 1.69 -30.62 -0.76
CA MET A 112 1.22 -30.85 -2.13
C MET A 112 1.97 -32.02 -2.78
N ILE A 113 3.31 -32.01 -2.69
CA ILE A 113 4.17 -33.08 -3.22
C ILE A 113 3.80 -34.44 -2.60
N LEU A 114 3.59 -34.49 -1.28
CA LEU A 114 3.18 -35.72 -0.59
C LEU A 114 1.80 -36.24 -1.00
N LYS A 115 0.92 -35.37 -1.52
CA LYS A 115 -0.40 -35.74 -2.05
C LYS A 115 -0.36 -36.12 -3.54
N GLY A 116 0.81 -36.03 -4.19
CA GLY A 116 0.94 -36.21 -5.64
C GLY A 116 0.40 -35.02 -6.45
N GLU A 117 0.23 -33.85 -5.82
CA GLU A 117 -0.13 -32.61 -6.51
C GLU A 117 1.15 -31.90 -6.97
N ASP A 118 1.20 -31.50 -8.24
CA ASP A 118 2.31 -30.71 -8.76
C ASP A 118 2.27 -29.29 -8.19
N PRO A 119 3.41 -28.76 -7.70
CA PRO A 119 3.48 -27.36 -7.32
C PRO A 119 3.27 -26.46 -8.55
N PRO A 120 2.86 -25.20 -8.37
CA PRO A 120 2.74 -24.25 -9.46
C PRO A 120 4.04 -24.17 -10.27
N ALA A 121 3.92 -24.19 -11.60
CA ALA A 121 5.08 -24.20 -12.52
C ALA A 121 5.97 -22.95 -12.34
N GLU A 122 5.38 -21.83 -11.96
CA GLU A 122 6.09 -20.59 -11.69
C GLU A 122 5.84 -20.07 -10.28
N ALA A 123 6.86 -19.40 -9.72
CA ALA A 123 6.78 -18.85 -8.38
C ALA A 123 5.81 -17.64 -8.33
N PRO A 124 5.03 -17.49 -7.25
CA PRO A 124 4.25 -16.29 -7.03
C PRO A 124 5.16 -15.07 -6.86
N PHE A 125 4.60 -13.88 -7.03
CA PHE A 125 5.30 -12.62 -6.78
C PHE A 125 5.91 -12.60 -5.37
N ASP A 126 7.22 -12.35 -5.28
CA ASP A 126 7.92 -12.30 -4.00
C ASP A 126 7.65 -10.98 -3.28
N SER A 127 6.63 -10.97 -2.42
CA SER A 127 6.28 -9.81 -1.59
C SER A 127 7.42 -9.28 -0.71
N ASN A 128 8.52 -10.02 -0.50
CA ASN A 128 9.69 -9.49 0.20
C ASN A 128 10.40 -8.38 -0.58
N CYS A 129 10.19 -8.28 -1.90
CA CYS A 129 10.70 -7.17 -2.70
C CYS A 129 10.05 -5.82 -2.33
N ILE A 130 8.92 -5.84 -1.62
CA ILE A 130 8.27 -4.66 -1.01
C ILE A 130 9.03 -4.30 0.28
N THR A 131 10.27 -3.85 0.11
CA THR A 131 11.19 -3.43 1.16
C THR A 131 12.04 -2.29 0.62
N PRO A 132 12.31 -1.24 1.42
CA PRO A 132 13.25 -0.20 1.04
C PRO A 132 14.59 -0.79 0.58
N GLY A 133 15.15 -0.23 -0.51
CA GLY A 133 16.45 -0.63 -1.04
C GLY A 133 16.43 -1.75 -2.07
N THR A 134 15.25 -2.27 -2.45
CA THR A 134 15.12 -3.22 -3.56
C THR A 134 14.95 -2.50 -4.90
N GLU A 135 15.30 -3.19 -5.99
CA GLU A 135 15.09 -2.67 -7.35
C GLU A 135 13.60 -2.40 -7.64
N PHE A 136 12.72 -3.26 -7.13
CA PHE A 136 11.27 -3.08 -7.24
C PHE A 136 10.82 -1.74 -6.66
N MET A 137 11.27 -1.38 -5.45
CA MET A 137 10.88 -0.12 -4.80
C MET A 137 11.47 1.11 -5.51
N ALA A 138 12.68 0.99 -6.05
CA ALA A 138 13.30 2.04 -6.85
C ALA A 138 12.53 2.29 -8.16
N LYS A 139 12.17 1.22 -8.89
CA LYS A 139 11.30 1.28 -10.08
C LYS A 139 9.95 1.91 -9.75
N LEU A 140 9.29 1.44 -8.70
CA LEU A 140 7.99 1.95 -8.27
C LEU A 140 8.05 3.45 -7.95
N SER A 141 9.08 3.90 -7.23
CA SER A 141 9.23 5.32 -6.87
C SER A 141 9.45 6.20 -8.10
N ASN A 142 10.25 5.75 -9.06
CA ASN A 142 10.45 6.47 -10.32
C ASN A 142 9.16 6.55 -11.14
N HIS A 143 8.42 5.45 -11.25
CA HIS A 143 7.14 5.46 -11.96
C HIS A 143 6.08 6.30 -11.25
N LEU A 144 6.07 6.35 -9.90
CA LEU A 144 5.18 7.23 -9.15
C LEU A 144 5.49 8.71 -9.40
N ARG A 145 6.77 9.11 -9.40
CA ARG A 145 7.17 10.47 -9.75
C ARG A 145 6.69 10.85 -11.15
N TYR A 146 6.89 9.96 -12.12
CA TYR A 146 6.41 10.16 -13.49
C TYR A 146 4.87 10.27 -13.55
N PHE A 147 4.16 9.35 -12.89
CA PHE A 147 2.69 9.34 -12.83
C PHE A 147 2.15 10.65 -12.23
N ILE A 148 2.69 11.10 -11.11
CA ILE A 148 2.27 12.35 -10.45
C ILE A 148 2.53 13.56 -11.37
N ASN A 149 3.73 13.67 -11.95
CA ASN A 149 4.06 14.77 -12.86
C ASN A 149 3.15 14.79 -14.10
N LYS A 150 2.82 13.61 -14.63
CA LYS A 150 1.87 13.47 -15.73
C LYS A 150 0.48 13.94 -15.31
N LYS A 151 0.00 13.54 -14.12
CA LYS A 151 -1.30 13.97 -13.60
C LYS A 151 -1.38 15.48 -13.38
N ILE A 152 -0.35 16.11 -12.81
CA ILE A 152 -0.29 17.57 -12.65
C ILE A 152 -0.34 18.28 -14.01
N THR A 153 0.34 17.73 -15.03
CA THR A 153 0.35 18.31 -16.39
C THR A 153 -1.01 18.19 -17.07
N ASP A 154 -1.57 16.98 -17.07
CA ASP A 154 -2.71 16.62 -17.93
C ASP A 154 -4.08 16.85 -17.24
N ASP A 155 -4.14 16.82 -15.91
CA ASP A 155 -5.37 16.88 -15.13
C ASP A 155 -5.46 18.15 -14.27
N ALA A 156 -6.45 18.99 -14.57
CA ALA A 156 -6.68 20.25 -13.87
C ALA A 156 -6.95 20.07 -12.36
N SER A 157 -7.54 18.95 -11.95
CA SER A 157 -7.88 18.68 -10.55
C SER A 157 -6.65 18.48 -9.66
N TRP A 158 -5.49 18.14 -10.24
CA TRP A 158 -4.24 17.93 -9.53
C TRP A 158 -3.41 19.22 -9.38
N ARG A 159 -3.71 20.28 -10.14
CA ARG A 159 -2.91 21.52 -10.18
C ARG A 159 -3.11 22.44 -8.98
N GLY A 160 -4.25 22.36 -8.30
CA GLY A 160 -4.58 23.20 -7.15
C GLY A 160 -4.17 22.62 -5.79
N VAL A 161 -3.52 21.45 -5.77
CA VAL A 161 -3.23 20.68 -4.56
C VAL A 161 -1.73 20.52 -4.43
N VAL A 162 -1.19 20.72 -3.22
CA VAL A 162 0.20 20.40 -2.91
C VAL A 162 0.33 18.89 -2.86
N ILE A 163 1.19 18.32 -3.72
CA ILE A 163 1.40 16.87 -3.77
C ILE A 163 2.77 16.53 -3.20
N VAL A 164 2.79 15.69 -2.17
CA VAL A 164 4.02 15.26 -1.50
C VAL A 164 4.17 13.75 -1.65
N LEU A 165 5.25 13.31 -2.29
CA LEU A 165 5.65 11.91 -2.34
C LEU A 165 6.81 11.66 -1.38
N SER A 166 6.52 11.03 -0.25
CA SER A 166 7.54 10.54 0.68
C SER A 166 7.90 9.10 0.37
N GLY A 167 8.87 8.92 -0.52
CA GLY A 167 9.33 7.62 -1.03
C GLY A 167 10.05 6.73 0.00
N HIS A 168 10.52 5.56 -0.47
CA HIS A 168 11.26 4.60 0.36
C HIS A 168 12.66 5.10 0.74
N GLU A 169 13.15 6.13 0.05
CA GLU A 169 14.45 6.77 0.27
C GLU A 169 14.45 7.58 1.57
N THR A 170 13.29 8.10 1.98
CA THR A 170 13.12 8.79 3.26
C THR A 170 12.99 7.74 4.37
N PRO A 171 13.78 7.78 5.46
CA PRO A 171 13.61 6.88 6.60
C PRO A 171 12.23 7.00 7.26
N GLY A 172 11.81 5.95 7.97
CA GLY A 172 10.55 5.93 8.72
C GLY A 172 9.42 5.16 8.04
N GLU A 173 8.50 4.69 8.87
CA GLU A 173 7.27 4.00 8.43
C GLU A 173 6.28 5.01 7.86
N GLY A 174 5.49 4.63 6.85
CA GLY A 174 4.52 5.49 6.17
C GLY A 174 3.52 6.12 7.14
N GLU A 175 2.97 5.32 8.07
CA GLU A 175 2.08 5.81 9.12
C GLU A 175 2.76 6.86 10.03
N HIS A 176 4.04 6.68 10.35
CA HIS A 176 4.79 7.61 11.18
C HIS A 176 5.20 8.88 10.42
N LYS A 177 5.56 8.78 9.14
CA LYS A 177 5.83 9.93 8.25
C LYS A 177 4.61 10.83 8.12
N ILE A 178 3.43 10.23 7.92
CA ILE A 178 2.16 10.95 7.88
C ILE A 178 1.92 11.68 9.20
N MET A 179 2.04 10.97 10.33
CA MET A 179 1.80 11.55 11.65
C MET A 179 2.82 12.64 12.00
N GLU A 180 4.07 12.51 11.56
CA GLU A 180 5.10 13.54 11.70
C GLU A 180 4.76 14.78 10.89
N TYR A 181 4.35 14.62 9.64
CA TYR A 181 3.90 15.74 8.82
C TYR A 181 2.71 16.47 9.47
N ILE A 182 1.71 15.74 9.98
CA ILE A 182 0.56 16.33 10.67
C ILE A 182 0.98 17.15 11.90
N ARG A 183 2.00 16.71 12.65
CA ARG A 183 2.48 17.44 13.84
C ARG A 183 3.20 18.75 13.51
N HIS A 184 3.71 18.89 12.30
CA HIS A 184 4.52 20.03 11.87
C HIS A 184 3.83 20.89 10.79
N ALA A 185 2.58 20.57 10.45
CA ALA A 185 1.76 21.26 9.45
C ALA A 185 1.01 22.46 10.04
#